data_AF-A0A9N8VC04-F1
#
_entry.id   AF-A0A9N8VC04-F1
#
_cell.length_a   1.000
_cell.length_b   1.000
_cell.length_c   1.000
_cell.angle_alpha   90.00
_cell.angle_beta   90.00
_cell.angle_gamma   90.00
#
_symmetry.space_group_name_H-M   'P 1'
#
loop_
_entity.id
_entity.type
_entity.pdbx_description
1 polymer ?
#
loop_
_entity_poly.entity_id
_entity_poly.type
_entity_poly.pdbx_seq_one_letter_code
_entity_poly.pdbx_strand_id
1 'polypeptide(L)'
;MASKQFTLEELADHNSKKSLYISIKGKVYDVTKFIDEAGLEHLGFCIFNFLHPGGEEVLLDEAGRDATEAFEDVGHSDEAMEILKGLEIGELKDGVPPPVPKPTPKRIPQPKEESSLFTYLLPVAVIVAYIAYKYVTSE
;
A
#
# COMPACT_ATOMS: atom_id res chain seq x y z
N MET A 1 30.22 -10.51 -8.60
CA MET A 1 29.88 -9.32 -7.77
C MET A 1 29.31 -9.87 -6.48
N ALA A 2 29.78 -9.41 -5.32
CA ALA A 2 29.23 -9.86 -4.05
C ALA A 2 27.78 -9.35 -3.94
N SER A 3 26.80 -10.26 -3.97
CA SER A 3 25.39 -9.94 -3.70
C SER A 3 25.30 -9.33 -2.31
N LYS A 4 24.62 -8.19 -2.17
CA LYS A 4 24.41 -7.58 -0.85
C LYS A 4 23.59 -8.56 -0.02
N GLN A 5 24.08 -8.91 1.17
CA GLN A 5 23.38 -9.84 2.04
C GLN A 5 22.50 -9.04 2.99
N PHE A 6 21.23 -9.40 3.07
CA PHE A 6 20.28 -8.81 4.01
C PHE A 6 19.90 -9.84 5.06
N THR A 7 19.70 -9.39 6.30
CA THR A 7 19.12 -10.24 7.35
C THR A 7 17.60 -10.09 7.39
N LEU A 8 16.92 -11.02 8.03
CA LEU A 8 15.47 -10.94 8.26
C LEU A 8 15.09 -9.73 9.11
N GLU A 9 15.95 -9.37 10.05
CA GLU A 9 15.77 -8.19 10.91
C GLU A 9 15.80 -6.91 10.06
N GLU A 10 16.77 -6.81 9.14
CA GLU A 10 16.83 -5.69 8.20
C GLU A 10 15.59 -5.65 7.30
N LEU A 11 15.14 -6.80 6.77
CA LEU A 11 13.89 -6.84 5.98
C LEU A 11 12.68 -6.35 6.79
N ALA A 12 12.54 -6.80 8.03
CA ALA A 12 11.41 -6.45 8.89
C ALA A 12 11.34 -4.94 9.20
N ASP A 13 12.49 -4.26 9.23
CA ASP A 13 12.56 -2.81 9.38
C ASP A 13 12.11 -2.06 8.10
N HIS A 14 12.18 -2.71 6.94
CA HIS A 14 11.76 -2.19 5.63
C HIS A 14 10.31 -2.55 5.29
N ASN A 15 9.38 -2.13 6.15
CA ASN A 15 7.94 -2.43 6.04
C ASN A 15 7.04 -1.22 5.72
N SER A 16 7.63 -0.10 5.30
CA SER A 16 6.93 1.18 5.16
C SER A 16 6.77 1.58 3.70
N LYS A 17 5.77 2.41 3.37
CA LYS A 17 5.55 2.90 1.99
C LYS A 17 6.77 3.54 1.34
N LYS A 18 7.66 4.14 2.14
CA LYS A 18 8.90 4.80 1.70
C LYS A 18 10.10 3.86 1.57
N SER A 19 10.00 2.65 2.10
CA SER A 19 11.07 1.66 2.09
C SER A 19 10.46 0.29 2.31
N LEU A 20 10.17 -0.39 1.20
CA LEU A 20 9.47 -1.67 1.17
C LEU A 20 10.31 -2.70 0.45
N TYR A 21 10.85 -3.64 1.22
CA TYR A 21 11.59 -4.78 0.70
C TYR A 21 10.81 -6.07 0.91
N ILE A 22 10.87 -6.94 -0.07
CA ILE A 22 10.26 -8.28 -0.02
C ILE A 22 11.32 -9.32 -0.34
N SER A 23 11.24 -10.49 0.29
CA SER A 23 11.99 -11.64 -0.19
C SER A 23 11.12 -12.56 -1.04
N ILE A 24 11.68 -13.04 -2.15
CA ILE A 24 11.06 -14.08 -2.98
C ILE A 24 12.15 -15.11 -3.29
N LYS A 25 11.90 -16.39 -2.96
CA LYS A 25 12.83 -17.51 -3.20
C LYS A 25 14.24 -17.28 -2.64
N GLY A 26 14.33 -16.61 -1.49
CA GLY A 26 15.61 -16.31 -0.82
C GLY A 26 16.39 -15.14 -1.41
N LYS A 27 15.83 -14.43 -2.39
CA LYS A 27 16.36 -13.18 -2.94
C LYS A 27 15.57 -11.99 -2.42
N VAL A 28 16.23 -10.84 -2.29
CA VAL A 28 15.62 -9.62 -1.75
C VAL A 28 15.44 -8.60 -2.85
N TYR A 29 14.22 -8.05 -2.92
CA TYR A 29 13.78 -7.15 -3.96
C TYR A 29 13.29 -5.83 -3.37
N ASP A 30 13.71 -4.71 -3.97
CA ASP A 30 13.21 -3.39 -3.63
C ASP A 30 12.00 -3.03 -4.48
N VAL A 31 10.82 -3.11 -3.88
CA VAL A 31 9.54 -2.79 -4.53
C VAL A 31 9.02 -1.40 -4.12
N THR A 32 9.80 -0.62 -3.37
CA THR A 32 9.45 0.76 -2.97
C THR A 32 9.05 1.62 -4.17
N LYS A 33 9.72 1.41 -5.30
CA LYS A 33 9.47 2.12 -6.57
C LYS A 33 8.07 1.90 -7.12
N PHE A 34 7.43 0.77 -6.81
CA PHE A 34 6.06 0.45 -7.27
C PHE A 34 4.97 1.13 -6.43
N ILE A 35 5.31 1.62 -5.24
CA ILE A 35 4.39 2.30 -4.32
C ILE A 35 4.49 3.82 -4.46
N ASP A 36 5.71 4.36 -4.56
CA ASP A 36 5.93 5.81 -4.52
C ASP A 36 5.35 6.55 -5.76
N GLU A 37 5.20 5.87 -6.89
CA GLU A 37 4.60 6.46 -8.11
C GLU A 37 3.08 6.73 -7.97
N ALA A 38 2.42 6.16 -6.95
CA ALA A 38 1.03 6.46 -6.61
C ALA A 38 0.85 7.81 -5.87
N GLY A 39 1.94 8.44 -5.39
CA GLY A 39 1.89 9.69 -4.61
C GLY A 39 1.60 10.96 -5.41
N LEU A 40 1.48 10.88 -6.75
CA LEU A 40 1.06 11.99 -7.60
C LEU A 40 -0.43 11.91 -7.91
N GLU A 41 -1.25 11.90 -6.85
CA GLU A 41 -2.68 12.16 -6.94
C GLU A 41 -2.95 13.62 -7.32
N HIS A 42 -2.60 14.08 -8.54
CA HIS A 42 -3.28 15.23 -9.15
C HIS A 42 -3.00 15.56 -10.63
N LEU A 43 -2.18 14.81 -11.38
CA LEU A 43 -2.01 15.10 -12.81
C LEU A 43 -2.63 14.00 -13.66
N GLY A 44 -3.84 14.28 -14.15
CA GLY A 44 -4.61 13.45 -15.07
C GLY A 44 -3.88 13.18 -16.39
N PHE A 45 -2.96 12.21 -16.35
CA PHE A 45 -2.38 11.57 -17.52
C PHE A 45 -1.94 10.16 -17.15
N CYS A 46 -2.86 9.21 -17.27
CA CYS A 46 -2.53 7.78 -17.30
C CYS A 46 -1.56 7.52 -18.47
N ILE A 47 -0.28 7.33 -18.19
CA ILE A 47 0.63 6.47 -18.97
C ILE A 47 1.40 5.63 -17.94
N PHE A 48 0.81 4.51 -17.49
CA PHE A 48 1.20 3.16 -17.92
C PHE A 48 2.70 2.86 -17.76
N ASN A 49 3.14 2.37 -16.59
CA ASN A 49 3.86 1.07 -16.51
C ASN A 49 4.24 0.56 -15.11
N PHE A 50 4.32 1.38 -14.06
CA PHE A 50 5.02 0.93 -12.83
C PHE A 50 4.15 0.80 -11.57
N LEU A 51 2.81 0.78 -11.70
CA LEU A 51 1.94 0.44 -10.58
C LEU A 51 1.71 -1.08 -10.57
N HIS A 52 1.93 -1.72 -9.42
CA HIS A 52 1.66 -3.16 -9.25
C HIS A 52 0.20 -3.45 -9.61
N PRO A 53 -0.10 -4.25 -10.65
CA PRO A 53 -1.47 -4.47 -11.12
C PRO A 53 -2.39 -5.12 -10.07
N GLY A 54 -1.80 -5.77 -9.05
CA GLY A 54 -2.50 -6.31 -7.88
C GLY A 54 -2.75 -5.30 -6.74
N GLY A 55 -2.36 -4.04 -6.91
CA GLY A 55 -2.47 -2.98 -5.89
C GLY A 55 -1.28 -2.91 -4.94
N GLU A 56 -1.15 -1.78 -4.23
CA GLU A 56 -0.09 -1.57 -3.24
C GLU A 56 -0.34 -2.32 -1.91
N GLU A 57 -1.59 -2.65 -1.61
CA GLU A 57 -1.97 -3.26 -0.33
C GLU A 57 -1.34 -4.65 -0.16
N VAL A 58 -1.30 -5.45 -1.21
CA VAL A 58 -0.66 -6.78 -1.17
C VAL A 58 0.86 -6.71 -1.01
N LEU A 59 1.50 -5.65 -1.50
CA LEU A 59 2.93 -5.42 -1.30
C LEU A 59 3.22 -4.97 0.14
N LEU A 60 2.35 -4.13 0.71
CA LEU A 60 2.41 -3.69 2.11
C LEU A 60 2.14 -4.84 3.09
N ASP A 61 1.19 -5.71 2.74
CA ASP A 61 0.87 -6.89 3.54
C ASP A 61 2.03 -7.88 3.58
N GLU A 62 2.79 -8.03 2.49
CA GLU A 62 3.97 -8.90 2.42
C GLU A 62 5.30 -8.16 2.61
N ALA A 63 5.24 -6.93 3.12
CA ALA A 63 6.42 -6.13 3.38
C ALA A 63 7.29 -6.71 4.50
N GLY A 64 8.60 -6.69 4.28
CA GLY A 64 9.60 -7.12 5.24
C GLY A 64 9.59 -8.61 5.56
N ARG A 65 9.01 -9.43 4.68
CA ARG A 65 8.95 -10.89 4.83
C ARG A 65 9.06 -11.61 3.49
N ASP A 66 8.92 -12.94 3.56
CA ASP A 66 8.94 -13.80 2.38
C ASP A 66 7.58 -13.87 1.69
N ALA A 67 7.49 -13.23 0.54
CA ALA A 67 6.31 -13.15 -0.31
C ALA A 67 6.26 -14.30 -1.35
N THR A 68 7.11 -15.33 -1.22
CA THR A 68 7.22 -16.42 -2.20
C THR A 68 5.89 -17.12 -2.43
N GLU A 69 5.17 -17.45 -1.36
CA GLU A 69 3.85 -18.11 -1.43
C GLU A 69 2.83 -17.24 -2.18
N ALA A 70 2.73 -15.96 -1.82
CA ALA A 70 1.81 -15.02 -2.46
C ALA A 70 2.15 -14.79 -3.94
N PHE A 71 3.43 -14.73 -4.27
CA PHE A 71 3.89 -14.53 -5.65
C PHE A 71 3.59 -15.74 -6.55
N GLU A 72 3.78 -16.96 -6.02
CA GLU A 72 3.50 -18.21 -6.74
C GLU A 72 2.01 -18.51 -6.88
N ASP A 73 1.20 -18.20 -5.85
CA ASP A 73 -0.25 -18.42 -5.86
C ASP A 73 -0.96 -17.59 -6.93
N VAL A 74 -0.49 -16.35 -7.17
CA VAL A 74 -1.03 -15.47 -8.21
C VAL A 74 -0.68 -15.93 -9.62
N GLY A 75 0.45 -16.62 -9.80
CA GLY A 75 0.89 -17.10 -11.12
C GLY A 75 1.34 -15.99 -12.07
N HIS A 76 2.30 -15.16 -11.62
CA HIS A 76 2.88 -14.08 -12.43
C HIS A 76 3.48 -14.59 -13.76
N SER A 77 3.31 -13.82 -14.84
CA SER A 77 3.86 -14.11 -16.17
C SER A 77 5.39 -13.96 -16.24
N ASP A 78 6.02 -14.51 -17.29
CA ASP A 78 7.47 -14.42 -17.50
C ASP A 78 7.99 -12.97 -17.53
N GLU A 79 7.18 -12.05 -18.04
CA GLU A 79 7.51 -10.62 -18.09
C GLU A 79 7.58 -9.99 -16.69
N ALA A 80 6.68 -10.35 -15.79
CA ALA A 80 6.73 -9.92 -14.39
C ALA A 80 7.97 -10.47 -13.68
N MET A 81 8.41 -11.69 -14.02
CA MET A 81 9.66 -12.26 -13.53
C MET A 81 10.90 -11.52 -14.03
N GLU A 82 10.89 -10.99 -15.26
CA GLU A 82 11.98 -10.15 -15.76
C GLU A 82 12.03 -8.80 -15.05
N ILE A 83 10.89 -8.16 -14.83
CA ILE A 83 10.80 -6.93 -14.04
C ILE A 83 11.33 -7.17 -12.63
N LEU A 84 10.91 -8.27 -11.99
CA LEU A 84 11.36 -8.64 -10.65
C LEU A 84 12.88 -8.79 -10.56
N LYS A 85 13.52 -9.44 -11.54
CA LYS A 85 14.99 -9.57 -11.60
C LYS A 85 15.70 -8.22 -11.64
N GLY A 86 15.10 -7.21 -12.29
CA GLY A 86 15.65 -5.85 -12.33
C GLY A 86 15.62 -5.12 -10.98
N LEU A 87 14.86 -5.62 -10.02
CA LEU A 87 14.68 -5.05 -8.67
C LEU A 87 15.49 -5.78 -7.60
N GLU A 88 16.25 -6.80 -7.98
CA GLU A 88 17.09 -7.57 -7.05
C GLU A 88 18.17 -6.65 -6.46
N ILE A 89 18.09 -6.45 -5.15
CA ILE A 89 19.10 -5.68 -4.40
C ILE A 89 20.11 -6.58 -3.71
N GLY A 90 19.78 -7.88 -3.55
CA GLY A 90 20.62 -8.80 -2.81
C GLY A 90 19.97 -10.15 -2.51
N GLU A 91 20.60 -10.88 -1.59
CA GLU A 91 20.18 -12.22 -1.15
C GLU A 91 20.00 -12.26 0.36
N LEU A 92 19.07 -13.08 0.82
CA LEU A 92 18.80 -13.23 2.24
C LEU A 92 19.87 -14.14 2.87
N LYS A 93 20.52 -13.66 3.93
CA LYS A 93 21.71 -14.28 4.54
C LYS A 93 21.39 -15.59 5.26
N ASP A 94 20.20 -15.69 5.83
CA ASP A 94 19.69 -16.89 6.48
C ASP A 94 18.65 -17.51 5.54
N GLY A 95 19.09 -18.48 4.75
CA GLY A 95 18.26 -19.13 3.73
C GLY A 95 16.90 -19.55 4.29
N VAL A 96 15.85 -19.02 3.67
CA VAL A 96 14.43 -19.27 3.94
C VAL A 96 14.07 -19.14 5.44
N PRO A 97 13.54 -17.98 5.90
CA PRO A 97 12.92 -17.93 7.22
C PRO A 97 11.91 -19.07 7.37
N PRO A 98 11.82 -19.73 8.54
CA PRO A 98 10.63 -20.51 8.84
C PRO A 98 9.40 -19.64 8.60
N PRO A 99 8.29 -20.19 8.09
CA PRO A 99 7.11 -19.42 7.72
C PRO A 99 6.72 -18.56 8.92
N VAL A 100 7.00 -17.27 8.82
CA VAL A 100 6.67 -16.31 9.87
C VAL A 100 5.14 -16.37 9.93
N PRO A 101 4.53 -16.66 11.10
CA PRO A 101 3.09 -16.70 11.19
C PRO A 101 2.56 -15.38 10.66
N LYS A 102 1.74 -15.45 9.59
CA LYS A 102 1.07 -14.29 8.98
C LYS A 102 0.71 -13.37 10.14
N PRO A 103 1.24 -12.14 10.25
CA PRO A 103 0.73 -11.20 11.22
C PRO A 103 -0.76 -11.16 10.92
N THR A 104 -1.54 -11.72 11.84
CA THR A 104 -2.98 -11.61 11.82
C THR A 104 -3.20 -10.14 11.58
N PRO A 105 -3.98 -9.73 10.56
CA PRO A 105 -4.21 -8.32 10.32
C PRO A 105 -4.71 -7.80 11.66
N LYS A 106 -3.84 -7.07 12.38
CA LYS A 106 -4.27 -6.26 13.48
C LYS A 106 -5.16 -5.32 12.74
N ARG A 107 -6.47 -5.58 12.84
CA ARG A 107 -7.53 -4.66 12.48
C ARG A 107 -7.11 -3.36 13.12
N ILE A 108 -6.34 -2.56 12.38
CA ILE A 108 -6.24 -1.13 12.56
C ILE A 108 -7.72 -0.79 12.67
N PRO A 109 -8.17 -0.24 13.81
CA PRO A 109 -9.54 0.22 13.87
C PRO A 109 -9.65 1.15 12.67
N GLN A 110 -10.32 0.70 11.62
CA GLN A 110 -10.69 1.59 10.53
C GLN A 110 -11.35 2.73 11.26
N PRO A 111 -10.88 3.98 11.09
CA PRO A 111 -11.65 5.12 11.53
C PRO A 111 -13.02 4.85 10.94
N LYS A 112 -13.99 4.53 11.81
CA LYS A 112 -15.35 4.26 11.35
C LYS A 112 -15.67 5.49 10.53
N GLU A 113 -15.94 5.26 9.25
CA GLU A 113 -16.41 6.25 8.32
C GLU A 113 -17.81 6.63 8.83
N GLU A 114 -17.84 7.37 9.93
CA GLU A 114 -18.98 8.10 10.48
C GLU A 114 -19.23 9.21 9.48
N SER A 115 -19.82 8.79 8.37
CA SER A 115 -20.29 9.58 7.27
C SER A 115 -21.11 10.74 7.81
N SER A 116 -20.46 11.89 7.89
CA SER A 116 -20.79 13.09 7.12
C SER A 116 -22.19 13.67 7.25
N LEU A 117 -23.05 13.17 8.14
CA LEU A 117 -24.41 13.67 8.31
C LEU A 117 -24.38 15.06 8.94
N PHE A 118 -23.50 15.29 9.92
CA PHE A 118 -23.29 16.61 10.54
C PHE A 118 -22.76 17.66 9.55
N THR A 119 -21.95 17.25 8.56
CA THR A 119 -21.41 18.15 7.51
C THR A 119 -22.53 18.73 6.65
N TYR A 120 -23.62 17.98 6.42
CA TYR A 120 -24.78 18.45 5.66
C TYR A 120 -25.86 19.11 6.53
N LEU A 121 -25.92 18.82 7.84
CA LEU A 121 -26.90 19.45 8.73
C LEU A 121 -26.64 20.94 8.97
N LEU A 122 -25.38 21.35 9.07
CA LEU A 122 -25.01 22.75 9.32
C LEU A 122 -25.49 23.70 8.19
N PRO A 123 -25.18 23.46 6.90
CA PRO A 123 -25.64 24.35 5.83
C PRO A 123 -27.17 24.34 5.67
N VAL A 124 -27.83 23.19 5.85
CA VAL A 124 -29.30 23.09 5.74
C VAL A 124 -30.00 23.87 6.85
N ALA A 125 -29.50 23.81 8.09
CA ALA A 125 -30.05 24.57 9.21
C ALA A 125 -29.94 26.09 8.99
N VAL A 126 -28.82 26.56 8.44
CA VAL A 126 -28.62 27.98 8.10
C VAL A 126 -29.60 28.44 7.01
N ILE A 127 -29.83 27.61 5.98
CA ILE A 127 -30.77 27.94 4.91
C ILE A 127 -32.21 28.02 5.46
N VAL A 128 -32.63 27.06 6.28
CA VAL A 128 -33.97 27.07 6.89
C VAL A 128 -34.16 28.27 7.82
N ALA A 129 -33.16 28.58 8.65
CA ALA A 129 -33.20 29.75 9.53
C ALA A 129 -33.27 31.06 8.73
N TYR A 130 -32.53 31.16 7.62
CA TYR A 130 -32.59 32.33 6.73
C TYR A 130 -33.96 32.50 6.06
N ILE A 131 -34.55 31.41 5.58
CA ILE A 131 -35.90 31.42 4.99
C ILE A 131 -36.94 31.84 6.04
N ALA A 132 -36.88 31.25 7.24
CA ALA A 132 -37.78 31.61 8.34
C ALA A 132 -37.60 33.08 8.76
N TYR A 133 -36.37 33.56 8.87
CA TYR A 133 -36.07 34.96 9.16
C TYR A 133 -36.65 35.89 8.10
N LYS A 134 -36.48 35.55 6.81
CA LYS A 134 -37.06 36.33 5.70
C LYS A 134 -38.59 36.36 5.76
N TYR A 135 -39.22 35.25 6.11
CA TYR A 135 -40.68 35.17 6.21
C TYR A 135 -41.23 36.01 7.37
N VAL A 136 -40.59 35.94 8.55
CA VAL A 136 -40.99 36.70 9.74
C VAL A 136 -40.68 38.20 9.62
N THR A 137 -39.65 38.59 8.85
CA THR A 137 -39.29 40.01 8.63
C THR A 137 -39.91 40.61 7.37
N SER A 138 -40.70 39.83 6.61
CA SER A 138 -41.45 40.32 5.45
C SER A 138 -42.88 40.80 5.77
N GLU A 139 -43.27 40.76 7.04
CA GLU A 139 -44.43 41.52 7.58
C GLU A 139 -43.98 42.91 8.06
#